data_AF-A0A7W7DP95-F1
#
_entry.id   AF-A0A7W7DP95-F1
#
_cell.length_a   1.000
_cell.length_b   1.000
_cell.length_c   1.000
_cell.angle_alpha   90.00
_cell.angle_beta   90.00
_cell.angle_gamma   90.00
#
_symmetry.space_group_name_H-M   'P 1'
#
loop_
_entity.id
_entity.type
_entity.pdbx_description
1 polymer ?
#
loop_
_entity_poly.entity_id
_entity_poly.type
_entity_poly.pdbx_seq_one_letter_code
_entity_poly.pdbx_strand_id
1 'polypeptide(L)' 'MTRSVMRYVKHRITQQPDTWLTFAAECMTCDWKAKSSTDGAPVDVECMTHTGRTGHATFRRSCTSLALVERAE' A
#
# COMPACT_ATOMS: atom_id res chain seq x y z
N MET A 1 21.17 22.88 36.66
CA MET A 1 21.22 22.51 35.23
C MET A 1 20.71 21.10 35.06
N THR A 2 19.67 20.89 34.26
CA THR A 2 19.13 19.54 33.98
C THR A 2 19.87 18.96 32.79
N ARG A 3 20.51 17.80 32.97
CA ARG A 3 21.31 17.13 31.93
C ARG A 3 20.42 16.12 31.19
N SER A 4 20.27 16.27 29.88
CA SER A 4 19.58 15.30 29.03
C SER A 4 20.56 14.26 28.48
N VAL A 5 20.15 12.99 28.45
CA VAL A 5 20.91 11.89 27.84
C VAL A 5 20.22 11.49 26.54
N MET A 6 20.87 11.70 25.40
CA MET A 6 20.40 11.16 24.12
C MET A 6 20.84 9.71 23.98
N ARG A 7 19.90 8.83 23.63
CA ARG A 7 20.16 7.41 23.33
C ARG A 7 19.57 7.09 21.97
N TYR A 8 20.28 6.26 21.21
CA TYR A 8 19.72 5.66 20.01
C TYR A 8 18.60 4.69 20.40
N VAL A 9 17.43 4.86 19.80
CA VAL A 9 16.29 3.94 19.94
C VAL A 9 15.88 3.53 18.54
N LYS A 10 15.91 2.23 18.27
CA LYS A 10 15.45 1.70 17.00
C LYS A 10 13.93 1.85 16.92
N HIS A 11 13.45 2.37 15.81
CA HIS A 11 12.03 2.46 15.52
C HIS A 11 11.72 1.64 14.27
N ARG A 12 10.49 1.14 14.17
CA ARG A 12 9.97 0.45 12.99
C ARG A 12 8.60 0.99 12.62
N ILE A 13 8.27 0.91 11.33
CA ILE A 13 6.93 1.21 10.83
C ILE A 13 6.15 -0.10 10.76
N THR A 14 4.96 -0.10 11.33
CA THR A 14 3.95 -1.15 11.21
C THR A 14 2.69 -0.56 10.59
N GLN A 15 1.83 -1.39 10.03
CA GLN A 15 0.49 -0.97 9.65
C GLN A 15 -0.40 -1.00 10.90
N GLN A 16 -1.21 0.04 11.10
CA GLN A 16 -2.21 0.04 12.15
C GLN A 16 -3.23 -1.09 11.93
N PRO A 17 -3.45 -1.98 12.90
CA PRO A 17 -4.49 -3.00 12.83
C PRO A 17 -5.89 -2.38 12.76
N ASP A 18 -6.84 -3.10 12.15
CA ASP A 18 -8.27 -2.75 12.12
C ASP A 18 -8.58 -1.33 11.61
N THR A 19 -7.71 -0.79 10.75
CA THR A 19 -7.88 0.52 10.14
C THR A 19 -8.28 0.44 8.67
N TRP A 20 -8.55 1.59 8.08
CA TRP A 20 -8.83 1.69 6.65
C TRP A 20 -7.58 1.31 5.83
N LEU A 21 -7.79 0.40 4.89
CA LEU A 21 -6.81 -0.03 3.90
C LEU A 21 -7.46 0.17 2.53
N THR A 22 -6.73 0.70 1.57
CA THR A 22 -7.25 0.89 0.22
C THR A 22 -6.21 0.48 -0.81
N PHE A 23 -6.58 -0.50 -1.61
CA PHE A 23 -5.85 -0.94 -2.79
C PHE A 23 -6.45 -0.30 -4.03
N ALA A 24 -5.59 0.13 -4.93
CA ALA A 24 -5.96 0.59 -6.26
C ALA A 24 -4.88 0.19 -7.27
N ALA A 25 -5.25 0.17 -8.54
CA ALA A 25 -4.34 -0.09 -9.63
C ALA A 25 -4.71 0.72 -10.87
N GLU A 26 -3.72 1.02 -11.70
CA GLU A 26 -3.91 1.63 -13.02
C GLU A 26 -2.97 1.00 -14.04
N CYS A 27 -3.40 0.94 -15.29
CA CYS A 27 -2.61 0.41 -16.38
C CYS A 27 -1.51 1.42 -16.77
N MET A 28 -0.30 0.93 -17.06
CA MET A 28 0.80 1.79 -17.51
C MET A 28 0.81 2.05 -19.02
N THR A 29 -0.11 1.42 -19.76
CA THR A 29 -0.19 1.52 -21.22
C THR A 29 -1.39 2.36 -21.68
N CYS A 30 -2.45 2.45 -20.89
CA CYS A 30 -3.66 3.23 -21.20
C CYS A 30 -4.30 3.78 -19.92
N ASP A 31 -5.32 4.64 -20.06
CA ASP A 31 -5.97 5.33 -18.93
C ASP A 31 -6.89 4.45 -18.06
N TRP A 32 -6.80 3.13 -18.19
CA TRP A 32 -7.60 2.20 -17.40
C TRP A 32 -7.20 2.23 -15.92
N LYS A 33 -8.20 2.22 -15.03
CA LYS A 33 -8.04 2.17 -13.57
C LYS A 33 -8.98 1.13 -12.98
N ALA A 34 -8.46 0.34 -12.05
CA ALA A 34 -9.26 -0.59 -11.27
C ALA A 34 -10.14 0.16 -10.27
N LYS A 35 -11.28 -0.42 -9.92
CA LYS A 35 -12.07 0.06 -8.78
C LYS A 35 -11.27 -0.19 -7.50
N SER A 36 -11.17 0.83 -6.64
CA SER A 36 -10.49 0.68 -5.35
C SER A 36 -11.26 -0.24 -4.41
N SER A 37 -10.53 -0.94 -3.54
CA SER A 37 -11.08 -1.94 -2.63
C SER A 37 -10.29 -2.00 -1.32
N THR A 38 -10.92 -2.45 -0.25
CA THR A 38 -10.25 -2.75 1.03
C THR A 38 -9.51 -4.09 1.01
N ASP A 39 -9.81 -4.93 0.01
CA ASP A 39 -9.11 -6.17 -0.31
C ASP A 39 -8.35 -6.02 -1.64
N GLY A 40 -7.09 -6.48 -1.67
CA GLY A 40 -6.24 -6.43 -2.84
C GLY A 40 -6.60 -7.47 -3.91
N ALA A 41 -7.21 -8.60 -3.53
CA ALA A 41 -7.52 -9.68 -4.48
C ALA A 41 -8.51 -9.25 -5.58
N PRO A 42 -9.61 -8.52 -5.30
CA PRO A 42 -10.46 -7.97 -6.35
C PRO A 42 -9.73 -7.05 -7.34
N VAL A 43 -8.83 -6.19 -6.83
CA VAL A 43 -8.03 -5.29 -7.68
C VAL A 43 -7.12 -6.08 -8.63
N ASP A 44 -6.55 -7.19 -8.14
CA ASP A 44 -5.71 -8.07 -8.94
C ASP A 44 -6.52 -8.81 -10.01
N VAL A 45 -7.74 -9.26 -9.70
CA VAL A 45 -8.66 -9.86 -10.68
C VAL A 45 -9.03 -8.87 -11.77
N GLU A 46 -9.27 -7.60 -11.44
CA GLU A 46 -9.51 -6.55 -12.43
C GLU A 46 -8.31 -6.34 -13.35
N CYS A 47 -7.09 -6.32 -12.81
CA CYS A 47 -5.86 -6.23 -13.61
C CYS A 47 -5.71 -7.43 -14.55
N MET A 48 -5.90 -8.65 -14.06
CA MET A 48 -5.85 -9.88 -14.87
C MET A 48 -6.91 -9.88 -15.97
N THR A 49 -8.12 -9.41 -15.66
CA THR A 49 -9.21 -9.26 -16.64
C THR A 49 -8.84 -8.25 -17.72
N HIS A 50 -8.25 -7.12 -17.35
CA HIS A 50 -7.77 -6.11 -18.29
C HIS A 50 -6.66 -6.64 -19.20
N THR A 51 -5.68 -7.36 -18.63
CA THR A 51 -4.65 -8.06 -19.40
C THR A 51 -5.27 -9.04 -20.40
N GLY A 52 -6.23 -9.86 -19.97
CA GLY A 52 -6.90 -10.83 -20.84
C GLY A 52 -7.65 -10.19 -22.02
N ARG A 53 -8.15 -8.96 -21.87
CA ARG A 53 -8.89 -8.24 -22.92
C ARG A 53 -8.01 -7.42 -23.85
N THR A 54 -6.87 -6.95 -23.38
CA THR A 54 -6.06 -5.93 -24.09
C THR A 54 -4.63 -6.35 -24.37
N GLY A 55 -4.12 -7.37 -23.67
CA GLY A 55 -2.70 -7.74 -23.67
C GLY A 55 -1.81 -6.83 -22.82
N HIS A 56 -2.34 -5.80 -22.17
CA HIS A 56 -1.53 -4.91 -21.33
C HIS A 56 -1.15 -5.60 -20.02
N ALA A 57 0.15 -5.80 -19.78
CA ALA A 57 0.63 -6.61 -18.67
C ALA A 57 1.28 -5.81 -17.51
N THR A 58 1.39 -4.49 -17.63
CA THR A 58 2.08 -3.65 -16.63
C THR A 58 1.09 -2.69 -15.95
N PHE A 59 1.11 -2.69 -14.62
CA PHE A 59 0.18 -1.90 -13.79
C PHE A 59 0.95 -1.22 -12.64
N ARG A 60 0.59 0.02 -12.34
CA ARG A 60 0.98 0.67 -11.08
C ARG A 60 -0.03 0.28 -10.02
N ARG A 61 0.44 -0.35 -8.94
CA ARG A 61 -0.37 -0.65 -7.75
C ARG A 61 -0.08 0.35 -6.65
N SER A 62 -1.12 0.80 -5.95
CA SER A 62 -1.01 1.59 -4.73
C SER A 62 -1.76 0.91 -3.59
N CYS A 63 -1.14 0.88 -2.42
CA CYS A 63 -1.75 0.48 -1.17
C CYS A 63 -1.64 1.66 -0.21
N THR A 64 -2.79 2.18 0.24
CA THR A 64 -2.86 3.29 1.19
C THR A 64 -3.35 2.74 2.53
N SER A 65 -2.56 2.97 3.57
CA SER A 65 -2.86 2.53 4.94
C SER A 65 -2.41 3.57 5.96
N LEU A 66 -2.85 3.42 7.20
CA LEU A 66 -2.31 4.19 8.32
C LEU A 66 -1.03 3.50 8.85
N ALA A 67 0.08 4.22 8.79
CA ALA A 67 1.35 3.79 9.36
C ALA A 67 1.41 4.15 10.85
N LEU A 68 1.86 3.20 11.68
CA LEU A 68 2.19 3.40 13.08
C LEU A 68 3.70 3.21 13.29
N VAL A 69 4.30 4.05 14.14
CA VAL A 69 5.72 3.98 14.48
C VAL A 69 5.86 3.39 15.89
N GLU A 70 6.54 2.25 15.97
CA GLU A 70 6.82 1.57 17.24
C GLU A 70 8.31 1.63 17.57
N ARG A 71 8.64 1.60 18.85
CA ARG A 71 10.00 1.29 19.29
C ARG A 71 10.24 -0.20 19.06
N ALA A 72 11.28 -0.51 18.32
CA ALA A 72 11.75 -1.89 18.19
C ALA A 72 12.54 -2.21 19.46
N GLU A 73 12.06 -3.16 20.24
CA GLU A 73 12.80 -3.74 21.38
C GLU A 73 14.11 -4.40 20.91
#